data_AF-A0A836WM21-F1
#
_entry.id   AF-A0A836WM21-F1
#
_cell.length_a   1.000
_cell.length_b   1.000
_cell.length_c   1.000
_cell.angle_alpha   90.00
_cell.angle_beta   90.00
_cell.angle_gamma   90.00
#
_symmetry.space_group_name_H-M   'P 1'
#
loop_
_entity.id
_entity.type
_entity.pdbx_description
1 polymer ?
#
loop_
_entity_poly.entity_id
_entity_poly.type
_entity_poly.pdbx_seq_one_letter_code
_entity_poly.pdbx_strand_id
1 'polypeptide(L)'
;MPACSQGERETGSPWKDELGLEMYSSAVTLSDMEMFVFPELLYALVLANIMSPRLWRWREDPWFRRIGRLSPGRRIMRLKQYIMDNYDFNLDLETWGLTRKQRELERFRKWIDPRVIAESNALFGYEGDRYYFDLDIRRHFGLDKYDGDVIPYWKTETLEAMDAFRFRPGYARGAGECVSLSALYAAAVFVVCGISLDDIFIMTTPLHSQNFVVVGDGLITNNRRVLTKTMWFNGSELSMKARRALRHERVTLVGHRTGYIHQVYQTATISEEAYRRFRERLTEFLQADPAADLLINFLRAHRDYQNCFQISHRHHGRTRYIPLEVAFHYEHGRPYRLNDRTRDQLLAEIDEMECFAEPIEDRVCLEEFGDWFRRQTSRAGSGSVDELARLMDCQRSRLPQVMRDLTAFLKIEPRLPDPRCKRFVTRSAIEIDPDMSREEIVDRLENARAANAAADLAFYAFRDLSICDWRPFLKAAVERNPVILEGTADMSDQEAFSWLCSIPDESIYDGTRLAQPDEVWNFKRGDGVEKALCAADVLRHRHPGKAVMITVMPDRAVVECAGILKWEFVSRKGLQAELIVAG
;
A
#
# COMPACT_ATOMS: atom_id res chain seq x y z
N MET A 1 1.49 -28.26 -44.33
CA MET A 1 2.33 -27.07 -44.14
C MET A 1 3.27 -27.36 -42.99
N PRO A 2 4.59 -27.15 -43.13
CA PRO A 2 5.56 -27.87 -42.31
C PRO A 2 5.53 -27.39 -40.87
N ALA A 3 5.55 -28.37 -39.97
CA ALA A 3 5.69 -28.23 -38.54
C ALA A 3 6.96 -27.44 -38.22
N CYS A 4 6.81 -26.34 -37.48
CA CYS A 4 7.92 -25.59 -36.93
C CYS A 4 8.43 -26.35 -35.70
N SER A 5 9.43 -27.21 -35.91
CA SER A 5 10.26 -27.72 -34.82
C SER A 5 11.03 -26.55 -34.20
N GLN A 6 10.58 -26.06 -33.05
CA GLN A 6 11.44 -25.19 -32.24
C GLN A 6 12.53 -26.07 -31.64
N GLY A 7 13.67 -26.09 -32.31
CA GLY A 7 14.93 -26.40 -31.64
C GLY A 7 15.11 -25.47 -30.46
N GLU A 8 15.73 -25.99 -29.42
CA GLU A 8 16.20 -25.28 -28.22
C GLU A 8 16.59 -23.85 -28.56
N ARG A 9 15.71 -22.89 -28.28
CA ARG A 9 16.21 -21.54 -28.06
C ARG A 9 16.90 -21.64 -26.70
N GLU A 10 18.22 -21.65 -26.72
CA GLU A 10 19.01 -21.06 -25.64
C GLU A 10 18.65 -19.56 -25.55
N THR A 11 17.42 -19.25 -25.14
CA THR A 11 17.13 -17.94 -24.56
C THR A 11 17.83 -17.97 -23.21
N GLY A 12 19.06 -17.44 -23.14
CA GLY A 12 19.74 -17.28 -21.86
C GLY A 12 18.78 -16.59 -20.90
N SER A 13 18.39 -17.30 -19.83
CA SER A 13 17.45 -16.75 -18.85
C SER A 13 17.97 -15.40 -18.36
N PRO A 14 17.09 -14.42 -18.13
CA PRO A 14 17.52 -13.08 -17.72
C PRO A 14 18.24 -13.11 -16.36
N TRP A 15 18.02 -14.15 -15.55
CA TRP A 15 18.88 -14.52 -14.42
C TRP A 15 19.95 -15.53 -14.81
N LYS A 16 21.17 -15.29 -14.32
CA LYS A 16 22.35 -16.13 -14.55
C LYS A 16 22.81 -16.89 -13.30
N ASP A 17 22.17 -16.66 -12.16
CA ASP A 17 22.57 -17.18 -10.85
C ASP A 17 21.37 -17.46 -9.91
N GLU A 18 21.67 -17.99 -8.73
CA GLU A 18 20.70 -18.33 -7.69
C GLU A 18 19.91 -17.10 -7.20
N LEU A 19 20.59 -15.95 -7.06
CA LEU A 19 20.00 -14.69 -6.64
C LEU A 19 18.94 -14.21 -7.65
N GLY A 20 19.25 -14.26 -8.93
CA GLY A 20 18.29 -13.89 -9.96
C GLY A 20 17.08 -14.83 -9.96
N LEU A 21 17.27 -16.15 -9.89
CA LEU A 21 16.11 -17.06 -9.79
C LEU A 21 15.24 -16.75 -8.55
N GLU A 22 15.86 -16.43 -7.42
CA GLU A 22 15.16 -16.02 -6.20
C GLU A 22 14.34 -14.74 -6.38
N MET A 23 14.95 -13.70 -6.96
CA MET A 23 14.28 -12.41 -7.21
C MET A 23 13.11 -12.58 -8.19
N TYR A 24 13.31 -13.28 -9.30
CA TYR A 24 12.26 -13.46 -10.32
C TYR A 24 11.11 -14.34 -9.82
N SER A 25 11.41 -15.32 -8.98
CA SER A 25 10.37 -16.15 -8.40
C SER A 25 9.64 -15.39 -7.29
N SER A 26 10.31 -14.45 -6.61
CA SER A 26 9.69 -13.47 -5.70
C SER A 26 8.81 -12.45 -6.40
N ALA A 27 9.05 -12.15 -7.68
CA ALA A 27 8.11 -11.37 -8.47
C ALA A 27 6.76 -12.06 -8.67
N VAL A 28 6.69 -13.38 -8.50
CA VAL A 28 5.44 -14.14 -8.62
C VAL A 28 4.62 -14.09 -7.32
N THR A 29 5.27 -14.16 -6.16
CA THR A 29 4.61 -14.21 -4.84
C THR A 29 4.48 -12.87 -4.13
N LEU A 30 5.42 -11.95 -4.37
CA LEU A 30 5.38 -10.56 -3.93
C LEU A 30 5.15 -10.39 -2.42
N SER A 31 5.80 -11.20 -1.58
CA SER A 31 5.64 -11.05 -0.14
C SER A 31 6.24 -9.73 0.38
N ASP A 32 5.76 -9.22 1.52
CA ASP A 32 6.27 -7.99 2.12
C ASP A 32 7.79 -8.08 2.40
N MET A 33 8.25 -9.25 2.84
CA MET A 33 9.68 -9.54 3.01
C MET A 33 10.42 -9.54 1.67
N GLU A 34 9.84 -10.15 0.64
CA GLU A 34 10.43 -10.17 -0.70
C GLU A 34 10.57 -8.77 -1.28
N MET A 35 9.59 -7.89 -1.11
CA MET A 35 9.66 -6.50 -1.56
C MET A 35 10.68 -5.66 -0.77
N PHE A 36 10.89 -5.98 0.51
CA PHE A 36 11.95 -5.35 1.29
C PHE A 36 13.34 -5.77 0.83
N VAL A 37 13.53 -7.06 0.51
CA VAL A 37 14.80 -7.62 0.03
C VAL A 37 15.08 -7.23 -1.44
N PHE A 38 14.04 -7.19 -2.27
CA PHE A 38 14.11 -6.89 -3.70
C PHE A 38 13.27 -5.65 -4.01
N PRO A 39 13.81 -4.44 -3.80
CA PRO A 39 13.06 -3.19 -3.89
C PRO A 39 12.47 -2.91 -5.29
N GLU A 40 12.99 -3.54 -6.35
CA GLU A 40 12.44 -3.49 -7.70
C GLU A 40 11.01 -4.06 -7.78
N LEU A 41 10.68 -5.03 -6.92
CA LEU A 41 9.37 -5.71 -6.92
C LEU A 41 8.22 -4.76 -6.63
N LEU A 42 8.44 -3.73 -5.81
CA LEU A 42 7.41 -2.75 -5.48
C LEU A 42 6.91 -2.02 -6.74
N TYR A 43 7.82 -1.58 -7.60
CA TYR A 43 7.44 -0.90 -8.84
C TYR A 43 7.01 -1.88 -9.92
N ALA A 44 7.57 -3.10 -9.94
CA ALA A 44 7.12 -4.18 -10.82
C ALA A 44 5.63 -4.52 -10.61
N LEU A 45 5.14 -4.53 -9.37
CA LEU A 45 3.72 -4.72 -9.08
C LEU A 45 2.85 -3.57 -9.63
N VAL A 46 3.32 -2.32 -9.55
CA VAL A 46 2.59 -1.20 -10.16
C VAL A 46 2.48 -1.37 -11.67
N LEU A 47 3.57 -1.75 -12.33
CA LEU A 47 3.57 -2.00 -13.77
C LEU A 47 2.68 -3.21 -14.13
N ALA A 48 2.70 -4.30 -13.35
CA ALA A 48 1.80 -5.44 -13.55
C ALA A 48 0.33 -5.02 -13.46
N ASN A 49 -0.02 -4.17 -12.49
CA ASN A 49 -1.38 -3.62 -12.38
C ASN A 49 -1.72 -2.64 -13.52
N ILE A 50 -0.76 -1.87 -14.04
CA ILE A 50 -0.95 -1.04 -15.23
C ILE A 50 -1.22 -1.90 -16.47
N MET A 51 -0.53 -3.04 -16.63
CA MET A 51 -0.75 -3.97 -17.75
C MET A 51 -2.08 -4.73 -17.63
N SER A 52 -2.64 -4.84 -16.43
CA SER A 52 -3.87 -5.60 -16.16
C SER A 52 -5.06 -5.09 -16.97
N PRO A 53 -5.70 -5.93 -17.80
CA PRO A 53 -6.92 -5.55 -18.53
C PRO A 53 -8.10 -5.25 -17.59
N ARG A 54 -8.05 -5.66 -16.32
CA ARG A 54 -9.05 -5.34 -15.30
C ARG A 54 -9.06 -3.84 -15.01
N LEU A 55 -7.89 -3.23 -14.89
CA LEU A 55 -7.77 -1.80 -14.62
C LEU A 55 -8.25 -0.95 -15.80
N TRP A 56 -7.96 -1.37 -17.03
CA TRP A 56 -8.41 -0.65 -18.24
C TRP A 56 -9.92 -0.66 -18.40
N ARG A 57 -10.60 -1.73 -17.97
CA ARG A 57 -12.08 -1.72 -17.89
C ARG A 57 -12.63 -0.68 -16.93
N TRP A 58 -11.89 -0.26 -15.90
CA TRP A 58 -12.34 0.84 -15.04
C TRP A 58 -12.35 2.16 -15.81
N ARG A 59 -11.39 2.40 -16.72
CA ARG A 59 -11.36 3.62 -17.54
C ARG A 59 -12.65 3.78 -18.37
N GLU A 60 -13.29 2.66 -18.69
CA GLU A 60 -14.56 2.58 -19.44
C GLU A 60 -15.81 2.59 -18.54
N ASP A 61 -15.65 2.43 -17.22
CA ASP A 61 -16.77 2.34 -16.29
C ASP A 61 -17.58 3.66 -16.23
N PRO A 62 -18.93 3.60 -16.22
CA PRO A 62 -19.78 4.79 -16.10
C PRO A 62 -19.44 5.68 -14.90
N TRP A 63 -18.92 5.12 -13.81
CA TRP A 63 -18.42 5.83 -12.65
C TRP A 63 -17.33 6.83 -13.00
N PHE A 64 -16.53 6.62 -14.05
CA PHE A 64 -15.46 7.53 -14.47
C PHE A 64 -15.82 8.38 -15.68
N ARG A 65 -17.09 8.36 -16.10
CA ARG A 65 -17.58 9.23 -17.18
C ARG A 65 -17.24 10.70 -16.88
N ARG A 66 -16.67 11.37 -17.89
CA ARG A 66 -16.22 12.79 -17.84
C ARG A 66 -15.17 13.08 -16.76
N ILE A 67 -14.42 12.08 -16.28
CA ILE A 67 -13.36 12.28 -15.27
C ILE A 67 -12.33 13.34 -15.70
N GLY A 68 -12.00 13.41 -17.00
CA GLY A 68 -11.07 14.40 -17.55
C GLY A 68 -11.50 15.87 -17.34
N ARG A 69 -12.80 16.15 -17.11
CA ARG A 69 -13.29 17.52 -16.83
C ARG A 69 -13.01 17.97 -15.39
N LEU A 70 -12.62 17.06 -14.51
CA LEU A 70 -12.31 17.36 -13.11
C LEU A 70 -10.84 17.77 -12.98
N SER A 71 -10.54 18.61 -11.98
CA SER A 71 -9.15 18.87 -11.59
C SER A 71 -8.47 17.58 -11.09
N PRO A 72 -7.14 17.44 -11.22
CA PRO A 72 -6.40 16.24 -10.80
C PRO A 72 -6.80 15.71 -9.42
N GLY A 73 -6.82 16.57 -8.39
CA GLY A 73 -7.22 16.17 -7.04
C GLY A 73 -8.65 15.63 -6.96
N ARG A 74 -9.60 16.21 -7.71
CA ARG A 74 -11.00 15.71 -7.77
C ARG A 74 -11.10 14.37 -8.50
N ARG A 75 -10.26 14.11 -9.51
CA ARG A 75 -10.18 12.79 -10.18
C ARG A 75 -9.76 11.72 -9.17
N ILE A 76 -8.69 11.99 -8.41
CA ILE A 76 -8.17 11.05 -7.41
C ILE A 76 -9.20 10.82 -6.28
N MET A 77 -9.91 11.86 -5.83
CA MET A 77 -10.98 11.68 -4.83
C MET A 77 -12.14 10.81 -5.33
N ARG A 78 -12.47 10.90 -6.63
CA ARG A 78 -13.49 10.03 -7.27
C ARG A 78 -13.00 8.60 -7.42
N LEU A 79 -11.72 8.40 -7.75
CA LEU A 79 -11.06 7.10 -7.76
C LEU A 79 -11.03 6.46 -6.37
N LYS A 80 -10.68 7.24 -5.33
CA LYS A 80 -10.71 6.79 -3.93
C LYS A 80 -12.07 6.19 -3.58
N GLN A 81 -13.16 6.87 -3.93
CA GLN A 81 -14.50 6.36 -3.66
C GLN A 81 -14.77 5.04 -4.40
N TYR A 82 -14.38 4.93 -5.67
CA TYR A 82 -14.50 3.67 -6.42
C TYR A 82 -13.75 2.51 -5.75
N ILE A 83 -12.51 2.74 -5.31
CA ILE A 83 -11.72 1.73 -4.59
C ILE A 83 -12.39 1.38 -3.26
N MET A 84 -12.87 2.37 -2.50
CA MET A 84 -13.62 2.13 -1.26
C MET A 84 -14.87 1.29 -1.51
N ASP A 85 -15.56 1.48 -2.63
CA ASP A 85 -16.79 0.75 -2.93
C ASP A 85 -16.54 -0.66 -3.47
N ASN A 86 -15.35 -0.98 -3.96
CA ASN A 86 -15.05 -2.26 -4.59
C ASN A 86 -14.03 -3.14 -3.85
N TYR A 87 -13.24 -2.55 -2.94
CA TYR A 87 -12.19 -3.27 -2.22
C TYR A 87 -12.25 -3.02 -0.72
N ASP A 88 -12.21 -4.10 0.04
CA ASP A 88 -11.96 -4.08 1.47
C ASP A 88 -10.47 -4.12 1.79
N PHE A 89 -10.11 -3.70 3.00
CA PHE A 89 -8.74 -3.81 3.49
C PHE A 89 -8.61 -5.19 4.14
N ASN A 90 -7.79 -6.06 3.56
CA ASN A 90 -7.61 -7.41 4.07
C ASN A 90 -6.77 -7.34 5.36
N LEU A 91 -7.36 -7.82 6.46
CA LEU A 91 -6.70 -7.96 7.76
C LEU A 91 -6.64 -9.42 8.22
N ASP A 92 -7.06 -10.35 7.37
CA ASP A 92 -6.92 -11.78 7.65
C ASP A 92 -5.48 -12.20 7.36
N LEU A 93 -4.67 -12.20 8.43
CA LEU A 93 -3.25 -12.53 8.41
C LEU A 93 -2.97 -13.97 7.96
N GLU A 94 -3.97 -14.86 7.94
CA GLU A 94 -3.81 -16.26 7.54
C GLU A 94 -4.28 -16.53 6.11
N THR A 95 -4.70 -15.48 5.38
CA THR A 95 -5.13 -15.61 3.98
C THR A 95 -4.11 -16.39 3.15
N TRP A 96 -2.82 -16.11 3.34
CA TRP A 96 -1.71 -16.70 2.59
C TRP A 96 -0.93 -17.74 3.40
N GLY A 97 -1.52 -18.18 4.52
CA GLY A 97 -0.98 -19.20 5.40
C GLY A 97 0.11 -18.69 6.33
N LEU A 98 0.77 -19.64 6.97
CA LEU A 98 1.82 -19.39 7.96
C LEU A 98 3.17 -19.88 7.45
N THR A 99 4.24 -19.22 7.89
CA THR A 99 5.62 -19.65 7.70
C THR A 99 6.37 -19.60 9.04
N ARG A 100 7.66 -19.96 9.02
CA ARG A 100 8.56 -19.87 10.17
C ARG A 100 9.58 -18.76 9.95
N LYS A 101 9.82 -17.94 10.98
CA LYS A 101 10.82 -16.87 10.96
C LYS A 101 12.19 -17.40 10.58
N GLN A 102 12.61 -18.51 11.20
CA GLN A 102 13.91 -19.11 10.90
C GLN A 102 14.04 -19.52 9.42
N ARG A 103 12.95 -20.03 8.81
CA ARG A 103 12.92 -20.41 7.39
C ARG A 103 13.14 -19.21 6.48
N GLU A 104 12.44 -18.10 6.72
CA GLU A 104 12.60 -16.88 5.89
C GLU A 104 13.96 -16.21 6.12
N LEU A 105 14.48 -16.20 7.36
CA LEU A 105 15.84 -15.73 7.64
C LEU A 105 16.89 -16.57 6.90
N GLU A 106 16.78 -17.90 6.93
CA GLU A 106 17.70 -18.80 6.23
C GLU A 106 17.63 -18.66 4.72
N ARG A 107 16.44 -18.42 4.19
CA ARG A 107 16.22 -18.11 2.77
C ARG A 107 17.02 -16.87 2.38
N PHE A 108 16.89 -15.77 3.11
CA PHE A 108 17.46 -14.48 2.71
C PHE A 108 18.87 -14.17 3.23
N ARG A 109 19.42 -14.94 4.19
CA ARG A 109 20.73 -14.67 4.83
C ARG A 109 21.91 -14.55 3.86
N LYS A 110 21.79 -15.12 2.65
CA LYS A 110 22.83 -15.06 1.62
C LYS A 110 22.94 -13.65 0.99
N TRP A 111 21.88 -12.84 1.06
CA TRP A 111 21.76 -11.60 0.28
C TRP A 111 21.50 -10.35 1.12
N ILE A 112 21.04 -10.53 2.35
CA ILE A 112 20.84 -9.44 3.30
C ILE A 112 21.33 -9.88 4.68
N ASP A 113 22.01 -8.97 5.38
CA ASP A 113 22.53 -9.25 6.73
C ASP A 113 21.35 -9.60 7.65
N PRO A 114 21.37 -10.76 8.33
CA PRO A 114 20.33 -11.13 9.29
C PRO A 114 20.03 -10.05 10.34
N ARG A 115 21.02 -9.22 10.70
CA ARG A 115 20.84 -8.07 11.60
C ARG A 115 19.93 -7.01 11.00
N VAL A 116 20.05 -6.73 9.70
CA VAL A 116 19.18 -5.77 9.01
C VAL A 116 17.74 -6.29 8.95
N ILE A 117 17.58 -7.59 8.67
CA ILE A 117 16.27 -8.23 8.66
C ILE A 117 15.66 -8.18 10.08
N ALA A 118 16.45 -8.50 11.11
CA ALA A 118 16.02 -8.44 12.50
C ALA A 118 15.71 -7.00 12.95
N GLU A 119 16.50 -6.00 12.58
CA GLU A 119 16.24 -4.58 12.88
C GLU A 119 14.96 -4.06 12.20
N SER A 120 14.54 -4.68 11.10
CA SER A 120 13.21 -4.51 10.53
C SER A 120 12.14 -5.26 11.35
N ASN A 121 12.20 -5.10 12.69
CA ASN A 121 11.40 -5.76 13.73
C ASN A 121 9.88 -5.77 13.48
N ALA A 122 9.40 -4.84 12.66
CA ALA A 122 8.01 -4.71 12.26
C ALA A 122 7.58 -5.67 11.14
N LEU A 123 8.48 -6.05 10.22
CA LEU A 123 8.19 -7.06 9.17
C LEU A 123 7.92 -8.46 9.74
N PHE A 124 8.30 -8.71 10.99
CA PHE A 124 8.15 -10.01 11.65
C PHE A 124 7.20 -9.98 12.86
N GLY A 125 6.46 -8.88 13.04
CA GLY A 125 5.43 -8.79 14.09
C GLY A 125 5.94 -8.90 15.53
N TYR A 126 7.22 -8.61 15.83
CA TYR A 126 7.78 -8.78 17.18
C TYR A 126 7.48 -7.60 18.11
N GLU A 127 7.76 -6.37 17.66
CA GLU A 127 7.68 -5.15 18.49
C GLU A 127 7.16 -3.98 17.66
N GLY A 128 5.99 -4.16 17.01
CA GLY A 128 5.32 -3.10 16.26
C GLY A 128 5.23 -1.83 17.11
N ASP A 129 5.98 -0.82 16.69
CA ASP A 129 6.35 0.45 17.31
C ASP A 129 5.66 0.86 18.62
N ARG A 130 6.42 1.40 19.59
CA ARG A 130 5.90 1.89 20.88
C ARG A 130 4.73 2.88 20.74
N TYR A 131 4.68 3.57 19.60
CA TYR A 131 3.72 4.60 19.24
C TYR A 131 2.37 4.06 18.74
N TYR A 132 2.27 2.74 18.51
CA TYR A 132 1.00 2.06 18.22
C TYR A 132 0.44 1.32 19.43
N PHE A 133 1.13 1.29 20.58
CA PHE A 133 0.61 0.68 21.82
C PHE A 133 -0.67 1.36 22.33
N ASP A 134 -0.93 2.63 22.00
CA ASP A 134 -2.22 3.29 22.30
C ASP A 134 -3.42 2.63 21.58
N LEU A 135 -3.17 1.82 20.55
CA LEU A 135 -4.20 1.03 19.84
C LEU A 135 -4.16 -0.47 20.17
N ASP A 136 -3.23 -0.93 21.01
CA ASP A 136 -2.97 -2.36 21.25
C ASP A 136 -2.92 -3.15 19.92
N ILE A 137 -2.09 -2.68 18.97
CA ILE A 137 -2.13 -3.18 17.59
C ILE A 137 -1.91 -4.68 17.47
N ARG A 138 -1.13 -5.28 18.39
CA ARG A 138 -0.93 -6.72 18.37
C ARG A 138 -2.25 -7.44 18.65
N ARG A 139 -2.98 -7.01 19.67
CA ARG A 139 -4.33 -7.54 19.94
C ARG A 139 -5.32 -7.17 18.84
N HIS A 140 -5.27 -5.94 18.33
CA HIS A 140 -6.18 -5.43 17.30
C HIS A 140 -6.06 -6.20 15.98
N PHE A 141 -4.84 -6.56 15.59
CA PHE A 141 -4.56 -7.38 14.40
C PHE A 141 -4.46 -8.87 14.71
N GLY A 142 -4.69 -9.30 15.96
CA GLY A 142 -4.59 -10.70 16.36
C GLY A 142 -3.17 -11.28 16.30
N LEU A 143 -2.14 -10.44 16.29
CA LEU A 143 -0.73 -10.83 16.30
C LEU A 143 -0.28 -11.46 17.62
N ASP A 144 -1.02 -11.28 18.71
CA ASP A 144 -0.69 -11.89 20.01
C ASP A 144 -0.70 -13.42 19.97
N LYS A 145 -1.37 -14.04 19.00
CA LYS A 145 -1.33 -15.49 18.79
C LYS A 145 -0.02 -15.98 18.15
N TYR A 146 0.86 -15.06 17.73
CA TYR A 146 2.18 -15.31 17.16
C TYR A 146 3.27 -14.73 18.09
N ASP A 147 3.56 -15.44 19.17
CA ASP A 147 4.62 -15.10 20.14
C ASP A 147 5.91 -15.92 19.93
N GLY A 148 5.91 -16.83 18.95
CA GLY A 148 7.01 -17.77 18.67
C GLY A 148 7.65 -17.61 17.28
N ASP A 149 8.11 -18.74 16.73
CA ASP A 149 8.75 -18.82 15.41
C ASP A 149 7.75 -18.79 14.24
N VAL A 150 6.46 -19.04 14.50
CA VAL A 150 5.41 -19.06 13.47
C VAL A 150 4.92 -17.64 13.21
N ILE A 151 4.92 -17.23 11.94
CA ILE A 151 4.48 -15.90 11.51
C ILE A 151 3.54 -16.02 10.29
N PRO A 152 2.61 -15.08 10.10
CA PRO A 152 1.89 -14.90 8.84
C PRO A 152 2.82 -14.83 7.63
N TYR A 153 2.42 -15.45 6.52
CA TYR A 153 3.12 -15.30 5.25
C TYR A 153 2.45 -14.24 4.37
N TRP A 154 2.72 -12.96 4.61
CA TRP A 154 2.10 -11.83 3.90
C TRP A 154 2.50 -11.74 2.44
N LYS A 155 1.67 -12.27 1.53
CA LYS A 155 1.79 -12.08 0.08
C LYS A 155 1.01 -10.84 -0.35
N THR A 156 1.64 -9.99 -1.16
CA THR A 156 0.94 -8.87 -1.80
C THR A 156 0.20 -9.34 -3.04
N GLU A 157 -1.01 -8.83 -3.23
CA GLU A 157 -1.89 -9.22 -4.33
C GLU A 157 -1.75 -8.32 -5.57
N THR A 158 -1.72 -8.97 -6.75
CA THR A 158 -2.04 -8.31 -8.03
C THR A 158 -3.53 -7.96 -8.10
N LEU A 159 -3.93 -7.07 -9.00
CA LEU A 159 -5.34 -6.67 -9.16
C LEU A 159 -6.27 -7.87 -9.40
N GLU A 160 -5.86 -8.88 -10.17
CA GLU A 160 -6.64 -10.11 -10.38
C GLU A 160 -6.88 -10.90 -9.09
N ALA A 161 -5.84 -11.04 -8.26
CA ALA A 161 -5.95 -11.71 -6.96
C ALA A 161 -6.83 -10.87 -5.99
N MET A 162 -6.67 -9.54 -6.00
CA MET A 162 -7.53 -8.64 -5.21
C MET A 162 -9.00 -8.78 -5.60
N ASP A 163 -9.29 -8.87 -6.90
CA ASP A 163 -10.63 -9.09 -7.44
C ASP A 163 -11.23 -10.44 -7.02
N ALA A 164 -10.38 -11.46 -6.84
CA ALA A 164 -10.82 -12.82 -6.58
C ALA A 164 -11.29 -13.05 -5.13
N PHE A 165 -10.97 -12.14 -4.19
CA PHE A 165 -11.48 -12.22 -2.82
C PHE A 165 -13.00 -12.33 -2.74
N ARG A 166 -13.75 -11.79 -3.72
CA ARG A 166 -15.21 -11.97 -3.79
C ARG A 166 -15.68 -13.43 -3.80
N PHE A 167 -14.80 -14.37 -4.14
CA PHE A 167 -15.07 -15.81 -4.15
C PHE A 167 -14.71 -16.50 -2.83
N ARG A 168 -13.99 -15.81 -1.94
CA ARG A 168 -13.62 -16.33 -0.63
C ARG A 168 -14.76 -16.12 0.37
N PRO A 169 -15.10 -17.13 1.21
CA PRO A 169 -16.12 -16.97 2.24
C PRO A 169 -15.84 -15.77 3.15
N GLY A 170 -16.88 -14.99 3.46
CA GLY A 170 -16.78 -13.79 4.30
C GLY A 170 -16.48 -12.49 3.54
N TYR A 171 -16.19 -12.56 2.23
CA TYR A 171 -15.91 -11.39 1.39
C TYR A 171 -17.03 -11.16 0.39
N ALA A 172 -17.60 -9.95 0.39
CA ALA A 172 -18.65 -9.57 -0.57
C ALA A 172 -18.07 -8.86 -1.82
N ARG A 173 -16.82 -8.42 -1.75
CA ARG A 173 -16.14 -7.61 -2.78
C ARG A 173 -14.68 -8.06 -2.89
N GLY A 174 -13.90 -7.37 -3.70
CA GLY A 174 -12.45 -7.56 -3.71
C GLY A 174 -11.84 -7.16 -2.36
N ALA A 175 -10.59 -7.55 -2.13
CA ALA A 175 -9.83 -7.09 -0.97
C ALA A 175 -8.34 -7.08 -1.30
N GLY A 176 -7.55 -6.41 -0.47
CA GLY A 176 -6.11 -6.54 -0.51
C GLY A 176 -5.44 -5.88 0.67
N GLU A 177 -4.18 -6.22 0.85
CA GLU A 177 -3.33 -5.70 1.91
C GLU A 177 -2.81 -4.29 1.60
N CYS A 178 -1.97 -3.77 2.50
CA CYS A 178 -1.53 -2.38 2.48
C CYS A 178 -0.70 -2.06 1.22
N VAL A 179 0.25 -2.93 0.88
CA VAL A 179 1.07 -2.81 -0.33
C VAL A 179 0.20 -2.95 -1.59
N SER A 180 -0.74 -3.90 -1.61
CA SER A 180 -1.65 -4.16 -2.74
C SER A 180 -2.49 -2.93 -3.07
N LEU A 181 -3.10 -2.32 -2.04
CA LEU A 181 -3.84 -1.07 -2.20
C LEU A 181 -2.94 0.08 -2.65
N SER A 182 -1.73 0.20 -2.10
CA SER A 182 -0.78 1.24 -2.51
C SER A 182 -0.42 1.12 -3.99
N ALA A 183 -0.08 -0.08 -4.46
CA ALA A 183 0.26 -0.33 -5.86
C ALA A 183 -0.96 -0.15 -6.79
N LEU A 184 -2.15 -0.57 -6.36
CA LEU A 184 -3.41 -0.33 -7.08
C LEU A 184 -3.69 1.17 -7.23
N TYR A 185 -3.53 1.96 -6.17
CA TYR A 185 -3.68 3.41 -6.25
C TYR A 185 -2.68 4.02 -7.24
N ALA A 186 -1.40 3.66 -7.17
CA ALA A 186 -0.39 4.18 -8.09
C ALA A 186 -0.76 3.89 -9.55
N ALA A 187 -1.11 2.63 -9.86
CA ALA A 187 -1.51 2.22 -11.20
C ALA A 187 -2.80 2.92 -11.67
N ALA A 188 -3.83 2.99 -10.81
CA ALA A 188 -5.12 3.57 -11.16
C ALA A 188 -5.08 5.10 -11.27
N VAL A 189 -4.23 5.78 -10.50
CA VAL A 189 -3.98 7.23 -10.64
C VAL A 189 -3.35 7.51 -12.01
N PHE A 190 -2.48 6.64 -12.51
CA PHE A 190 -1.96 6.72 -13.87
C PHE A 190 -3.04 6.42 -14.92
N VAL A 191 -3.60 5.21 -14.93
CA VAL A 191 -4.50 4.73 -16.00
C VAL A 191 -5.85 5.45 -16.03
N VAL A 192 -6.47 5.67 -14.87
CA VAL A 192 -7.85 6.19 -14.78
C VAL A 192 -7.88 7.70 -14.59
N CYS A 193 -6.97 8.25 -13.76
CA CYS A 193 -6.95 9.71 -13.50
C CYS A 193 -6.12 10.51 -14.52
N GLY A 194 -5.29 9.84 -15.33
CA GLY A 194 -4.45 10.48 -16.34
C GLY A 194 -3.33 11.33 -15.72
N ILE A 195 -2.73 10.86 -14.63
CA ILE A 195 -1.62 11.54 -13.93
C ILE A 195 -0.31 10.86 -14.33
N SER A 196 0.71 11.64 -14.69
CA SER A 196 2.02 11.10 -15.08
C SER A 196 2.66 10.29 -13.96
N LEU A 197 3.41 9.25 -14.33
CA LEU A 197 4.25 8.50 -13.39
C LEU A 197 5.36 9.37 -12.76
N ASP A 198 5.75 10.50 -13.38
CA ASP A 198 6.68 11.47 -12.79
C ASP A 198 6.15 12.10 -11.49
N ASP A 199 4.82 12.09 -11.31
CA ASP A 199 4.13 12.70 -10.18
C ASP A 199 3.68 11.68 -9.14
N ILE A 200 4.04 10.40 -9.29
CA ILE A 200 3.56 9.31 -8.41
C ILE A 200 4.77 8.64 -7.75
N PHE A 201 4.90 8.87 -6.44
CA PHE A 201 5.94 8.27 -5.61
C PHE A 201 5.31 7.26 -4.66
N ILE A 202 5.83 6.05 -4.64
CA ILE A 202 5.40 5.00 -3.69
C ILE A 202 6.37 5.03 -2.52
N MET A 203 5.85 5.02 -1.31
CA MET A 203 6.62 5.01 -0.07
C MET A 203 6.20 3.80 0.77
N THR A 204 7.17 3.09 1.32
CA THR A 204 6.90 2.06 2.32
C THR A 204 7.67 2.34 3.59
N THR A 205 7.07 1.94 4.70
CA THR A 205 7.65 1.80 6.03
C THR A 205 7.51 0.32 6.41
N PRO A 206 8.11 -0.12 7.53
CA PRO A 206 7.96 -1.51 7.97
C PRO A 206 6.51 -1.95 8.26
N LEU A 207 5.59 -1.02 8.51
CA LEU A 207 4.18 -1.32 8.86
C LEU A 207 3.16 -0.75 7.88
N HIS A 208 3.59 0.08 6.92
CA HIS A 208 2.65 0.80 6.07
C HIS A 208 3.21 1.13 4.69
N SER A 209 2.33 1.09 3.69
CA SER A 209 2.61 1.43 2.30
C SER A 209 1.61 2.47 1.82
N GLN A 210 2.12 3.49 1.15
CA GLN A 210 1.35 4.66 0.75
C GLN A 210 1.99 5.35 -0.46
N ASN A 211 1.22 6.18 -1.15
CA ASN A 211 1.71 6.98 -2.26
C ASN A 211 1.71 8.46 -1.89
N PHE A 212 2.69 9.21 -2.38
CA PHE A 212 2.65 10.66 -2.47
C PHE A 212 2.48 11.06 -3.93
N VAL A 213 1.39 11.75 -4.23
CA VAL A 213 1.06 12.21 -5.58
C VAL A 213 1.24 13.72 -5.66
N VAL A 214 2.10 14.18 -6.56
CA VAL A 214 2.49 15.59 -6.72
C VAL A 214 1.47 16.32 -7.60
N VAL A 215 0.26 16.54 -7.06
CA VAL A 215 -0.79 17.33 -7.70
C VAL A 215 -1.28 18.43 -6.77
N GLY A 216 -1.39 19.67 -7.27
CA GLY A 216 -1.68 20.83 -6.42
C GLY A 216 -0.69 20.92 -5.26
N ASP A 217 -1.19 21.00 -4.02
CA ASP A 217 -0.37 21.01 -2.80
C ASP A 217 0.16 19.63 -2.38
N GLY A 218 -0.17 18.57 -3.12
CA GLY A 218 0.17 17.18 -2.82
C GLY A 218 -0.99 16.39 -2.20
N LEU A 219 -0.87 15.06 -2.28
CA LEU A 219 -1.87 14.12 -1.81
C LEU A 219 -1.20 12.82 -1.35
N ILE A 220 -1.65 12.28 -0.21
CA ILE A 220 -1.18 10.99 0.31
C ILE A 220 -2.31 9.95 0.27
N THR A 221 -2.04 8.77 -0.27
CA THR A 221 -2.93 7.60 -0.11
C THR A 221 -2.61 6.90 1.20
N ASN A 222 -3.60 6.33 1.89
CA ASN A 222 -3.38 5.59 3.14
C ASN A 222 -4.43 4.47 3.21
N ASN A 223 -4.05 3.25 2.81
CA ASN A 223 -4.99 2.14 2.57
C ASN A 223 -6.19 2.61 1.73
N ARG A 224 -7.42 2.49 2.25
CA ARG A 224 -8.66 2.93 1.58
C ARG A 224 -8.92 4.45 1.67
N ARG A 225 -7.93 5.27 2.03
CA ARG A 225 -8.07 6.72 2.25
C ARG A 225 -7.18 7.51 1.32
N VAL A 226 -7.57 8.74 1.07
CA VAL A 226 -6.80 9.75 0.33
C VAL A 226 -6.89 11.07 1.08
N LEU A 227 -5.74 11.66 1.38
CA LEU A 227 -5.58 12.82 2.24
C LEU A 227 -4.99 13.96 1.41
N THR A 228 -5.75 15.04 1.27
CA THR A 228 -5.23 16.33 0.78
C THR A 228 -4.51 17.07 1.91
N LYS A 229 -3.74 18.11 1.57
CA LYS A 229 -3.07 18.95 2.59
C LYS A 229 -4.05 19.53 3.60
N THR A 230 -5.22 20.00 3.15
CA THR A 230 -6.29 20.47 4.06
C THR A 230 -6.76 19.37 5.01
N MET A 231 -6.97 18.15 4.52
CA MET A 231 -7.36 17.01 5.37
C MET A 231 -6.24 16.62 6.35
N TRP A 232 -4.98 16.74 5.94
CA TRP A 232 -3.80 16.45 6.77
C TRP A 232 -3.70 17.36 8.01
N PHE A 233 -4.25 18.57 7.94
CA PHE A 233 -4.22 19.53 9.05
C PHE A 233 -5.61 19.87 9.63
N ASN A 234 -6.65 19.07 9.36
CA ASN A 234 -8.02 19.36 9.84
C ASN A 234 -8.30 18.94 11.31
N GLY A 235 -7.34 18.32 11.99
CA GLY A 235 -7.49 17.93 13.39
C GLY A 235 -8.48 16.79 13.66
N SER A 236 -8.99 16.12 12.63
CA SER A 236 -9.85 14.95 12.80
C SER A 236 -9.07 13.74 13.30
N GLU A 237 -9.74 12.83 14.00
CA GLU A 237 -9.14 11.55 14.42
C GLU A 237 -8.56 10.77 13.22
N LEU A 238 -9.27 10.82 12.08
CA LEU A 238 -8.83 10.24 10.82
C LEU A 238 -7.48 10.79 10.37
N SER A 239 -7.34 12.12 10.41
CA SER A 239 -6.11 12.82 10.06
C SER A 239 -4.98 12.43 11.01
N MET A 240 -5.23 12.45 12.33
CA MET A 240 -4.22 12.06 13.31
C MET A 240 -3.74 10.62 13.13
N LYS A 241 -4.63 9.68 12.80
CA LYS A 241 -4.26 8.29 12.48
C LYS A 241 -3.42 8.20 11.19
N ALA A 242 -3.81 8.92 10.13
CA ALA A 242 -3.09 8.90 8.85
C ALA A 242 -1.66 9.48 8.96
N ARG A 243 -1.43 10.38 9.92
CA ARG A 243 -0.14 11.04 10.15
C ARG A 243 0.90 10.17 10.87
N ARG A 244 0.49 9.05 11.50
CA ARG A 244 1.34 8.27 12.40
C ARG A 244 2.57 7.70 11.71
N ALA A 245 2.39 7.06 10.56
CA ALA A 245 3.49 6.45 9.82
C ALA A 245 4.62 7.45 9.54
N LEU A 246 4.30 8.63 8.97
CA LEU A 246 5.33 9.64 8.67
C LEU A 246 5.86 10.40 9.90
N ARG A 247 5.15 10.35 11.04
CA ARG A 247 5.59 10.99 12.28
C ARG A 247 6.53 10.12 13.10
N HIS A 248 6.28 8.81 13.12
CA HIS A 248 6.94 7.89 14.05
C HIS A 248 7.84 6.88 13.35
N GLU A 249 7.46 6.45 12.15
CA GLU A 249 8.17 5.40 11.42
C GLU A 249 9.23 6.00 10.50
N ARG A 250 10.11 5.12 10.03
CA ARG A 250 11.11 5.44 9.02
C ARG A 250 10.63 4.91 7.68
N VAL A 251 10.70 5.75 6.65
CA VAL A 251 10.46 5.33 5.27
C VAL A 251 11.65 4.49 4.84
N THR A 252 11.39 3.21 4.54
CA THR A 252 12.40 2.22 4.17
C THR A 252 12.68 2.25 2.67
N LEU A 253 11.65 2.41 1.85
CA LEU A 253 11.74 2.41 0.39
C LEU A 253 10.93 3.57 -0.20
N VAL A 254 11.52 4.21 -1.21
CA VAL A 254 10.78 5.10 -2.13
C VAL A 254 10.97 4.57 -3.55
N GLY A 255 9.86 4.22 -4.20
CA GLY A 255 9.80 3.76 -5.59
C GLY A 255 9.24 4.84 -6.52
N HIS A 256 9.81 4.93 -7.72
CA HIS A 256 9.43 5.88 -8.77
C HIS A 256 9.77 5.30 -10.16
N ARG A 257 9.22 5.85 -11.24
CA ARG A 257 9.48 5.31 -12.60
C ARG A 257 10.94 5.32 -13.04
N THR A 258 11.78 6.11 -12.37
CA THR A 258 13.22 6.17 -12.62
C THR A 258 14.03 5.16 -11.80
N GLY A 259 13.40 4.48 -10.83
CA GLY A 259 14.06 3.50 -9.96
C GLY A 259 13.63 3.64 -8.50
N TYR A 260 14.49 3.21 -7.59
CA TYR A 260 14.21 3.25 -6.15
C TYR A 260 15.36 3.81 -5.33
N ILE A 261 15.05 4.21 -4.10
CA ILE A 261 16.02 4.42 -3.02
C ILE A 261 15.57 3.64 -1.79
N HIS A 262 16.46 2.80 -1.27
CA HIS A 262 16.21 1.96 -0.11
C HIS A 262 17.11 2.38 1.06
N GLN A 263 16.61 2.25 2.28
CA GLN A 263 17.34 2.61 3.50
C GLN A 263 18.60 1.76 3.68
N VAL A 264 18.49 0.45 3.43
CA VAL A 264 19.57 -0.53 3.68
C VAL A 264 20.65 -0.50 2.61
N TYR A 265 20.24 -0.47 1.34
CA TYR A 265 21.19 -0.64 0.24
C TYR A 265 21.96 0.65 -0.04
N GLN A 266 23.26 0.53 -0.30
CA GLN A 266 24.10 1.68 -0.63
C GLN A 266 23.75 2.26 -2.01
N THR A 267 23.31 1.42 -2.95
CA THR A 267 22.95 1.86 -4.30
C THR A 267 21.52 2.38 -4.34
N ALA A 268 21.31 3.52 -4.98
CA ALA A 268 20.00 4.06 -5.33
C ALA A 268 19.91 4.18 -6.86
N THR A 269 18.82 3.72 -7.45
CA THR A 269 18.59 3.78 -8.91
C THR A 269 17.65 4.89 -9.31
N ILE A 270 16.82 5.39 -8.37
CA ILE A 270 15.98 6.57 -8.59
C ILE A 270 16.84 7.74 -9.05
N SER A 271 16.35 8.52 -10.01
CA SER A 271 16.98 9.78 -10.40
C SER A 271 17.12 10.70 -9.18
N GLU A 272 18.31 11.28 -9.00
CA GLU A 272 18.60 12.21 -7.91
C GLU A 272 17.69 13.44 -7.98
N GLU A 273 17.38 13.92 -9.18
CA GLU A 273 16.44 15.02 -9.39
C GLU A 273 15.02 14.66 -8.95
N ALA A 274 14.55 13.47 -9.35
CA ALA A 274 13.22 12.99 -8.95
C ALA A 274 13.12 12.82 -7.44
N TYR A 275 14.17 12.30 -6.80
CA TYR A 275 14.20 12.12 -5.36
C TYR A 275 14.27 13.46 -4.61
N ARG A 276 15.06 14.42 -5.10
CA ARG A 276 15.10 15.79 -4.57
C ARG A 276 13.72 16.45 -4.65
N ARG A 277 13.08 16.40 -5.82
CA ARG A 277 11.72 16.92 -6.03
C ARG A 277 10.72 16.28 -5.07
N PHE A 278 10.76 14.96 -4.92
CA PHE A 278 9.93 14.24 -3.96
C PHE A 278 10.12 14.75 -2.54
N ARG A 279 11.38 14.89 -2.08
CA ARG A 279 11.69 15.38 -0.72
C ARG A 279 11.18 16.80 -0.49
N GLU A 280 11.41 17.70 -1.44
CA GLU A 280 10.97 19.09 -1.38
C GLU A 280 9.43 19.15 -1.29
N ARG A 281 8.73 18.50 -2.22
CA ARG A 281 7.25 18.52 -2.29
C ARG A 281 6.60 17.81 -1.11
N LEU A 282 7.16 16.70 -0.63
CA LEU A 282 6.65 16.02 0.57
C LEU A 282 6.86 16.90 1.82
N THR A 283 8.01 17.55 1.96
CA THR A 283 8.29 18.45 3.08
C THR A 283 7.31 19.61 3.11
N GLU A 284 7.05 20.22 1.95
CA GLU A 284 6.04 21.27 1.79
C GLU A 284 4.63 20.77 2.14
N PHE A 285 4.25 19.55 1.73
CA PHE A 285 2.96 18.96 2.08
C PHE A 285 2.82 18.74 3.60
N LEU A 286 3.88 18.28 4.26
CA LEU A 286 3.91 17.95 5.68
C LEU A 286 4.05 19.16 6.62
N GLN A 287 4.04 20.38 6.06
CA GLN A 287 4.17 21.64 6.78
C GLN A 287 3.03 22.59 6.44
N ALA A 288 2.57 23.32 7.46
CA ALA A 288 1.61 24.40 7.28
C ALA A 288 2.06 25.64 8.07
N ASP A 289 1.88 26.80 7.46
CA ASP A 289 2.15 28.07 8.13
C ASP A 289 1.13 28.30 9.25
N PRO A 290 1.55 28.81 10.43
CA PRO A 290 0.64 29.10 11.52
C PRO A 290 -0.52 30.02 11.10
N ALA A 291 -1.76 29.58 11.34
CA ALA A 291 -2.97 30.32 11.03
C ALA A 291 -4.06 30.06 12.08
N ALA A 292 -5.00 31.01 12.22
CA ALA A 292 -6.09 30.92 13.21
C ALA A 292 -6.92 29.62 13.05
N ASP A 293 -7.26 29.26 11.82
CA ASP A 293 -8.04 28.04 11.55
C ASP A 293 -7.28 26.75 11.89
N LEU A 294 -5.94 26.79 11.78
CA LEU A 294 -5.09 25.66 12.16
C LEU A 294 -4.93 25.52 13.67
N LEU A 295 -4.97 26.62 14.42
CA LEU A 295 -5.05 26.58 15.88
C LEU A 295 -6.34 25.89 16.32
N ILE A 296 -7.48 26.22 15.70
CA ILE A 296 -8.75 25.53 15.98
C ILE A 296 -8.66 24.04 15.61
N ASN A 297 -8.09 23.69 14.46
CA ASN A 297 -7.87 22.29 14.10
C ASN A 297 -6.96 21.54 15.09
N PHE A 298 -5.89 22.19 15.56
CA PHE A 298 -5.02 21.64 16.59
C PHE A 298 -5.81 21.38 17.89
N LEU A 299 -6.58 22.35 18.37
CA LEU A 299 -7.40 22.21 19.58
C LEU A 299 -8.53 21.18 19.41
N ARG A 300 -8.99 20.93 18.17
CA ARG A 300 -9.90 19.81 17.86
C ARG A 300 -9.23 18.45 18.11
N ALA A 301 -7.95 18.31 17.77
CA ALA A 301 -7.19 17.09 17.98
C ALA A 301 -6.70 16.91 19.43
N HIS A 302 -6.54 18.00 20.18
CA HIS A 302 -5.99 18.00 21.54
C HIS A 302 -7.04 18.46 22.57
N ARG A 303 -7.98 17.56 22.90
CA ARG A 303 -9.11 17.83 23.82
C ARG A 303 -8.65 18.33 25.19
N ASP A 304 -7.53 17.82 25.70
CA ASP A 304 -6.97 18.19 26.99
C ASP A 304 -6.54 19.66 27.10
N TYR A 305 -6.41 20.34 25.97
CA TYR A 305 -6.11 21.77 25.90
C TYR A 305 -7.33 22.66 25.78
N GLN A 306 -8.52 22.12 25.46
CA GLN A 306 -9.70 22.94 25.22
C GLN A 306 -10.09 23.79 26.43
N ASN A 307 -9.95 23.25 27.64
CA ASN A 307 -10.19 23.96 28.90
C ASN A 307 -9.30 25.19 29.13
N CYS A 308 -8.21 25.34 28.37
CA CYS A 308 -7.33 26.50 28.43
C CYS A 308 -7.82 27.66 27.54
N PHE A 309 -8.86 27.44 26.73
CA PHE A 309 -9.31 28.39 25.71
C PHE A 309 -10.80 28.70 25.82
N GLN A 310 -11.17 29.83 25.22
CA GLN A 310 -12.53 30.31 25.07
C GLN A 310 -12.70 31.05 23.74
N ILE A 311 -13.95 31.21 23.31
CA ILE A 311 -14.33 31.98 22.12
C ILE A 311 -15.24 33.13 22.55
N SER A 312 -15.03 34.30 21.96
CA SER A 312 -15.96 35.43 22.04
C SER A 312 -16.94 35.43 20.86
N HIS A 313 -18.22 35.66 21.16
CA HIS A 313 -19.31 35.73 20.18
C HIS A 313 -20.17 36.95 20.45
N ARG A 314 -20.52 37.71 19.39
CA ARG A 314 -21.38 38.89 19.52
C ARG A 314 -22.83 38.51 19.21
N HIS A 315 -23.67 38.51 20.23
CA HIS A 315 -25.08 38.14 20.15
C HIS A 315 -25.97 39.26 20.71
N HIS A 316 -26.97 39.71 19.95
CA HIS A 316 -27.85 40.84 20.30
C HIS A 316 -27.10 42.10 20.81
N GLY A 317 -25.94 42.41 20.21
CA GLY A 317 -25.14 43.58 20.54
C GLY A 317 -24.27 43.44 21.80
N ARG A 318 -24.35 42.32 22.53
CA ARG A 318 -23.47 41.99 23.67
C ARG A 318 -22.42 40.96 23.28
N THR A 319 -21.23 41.07 23.85
CA THR A 319 -20.20 40.03 23.74
C THR A 319 -20.50 38.96 24.79
N ARG A 320 -20.40 37.70 24.39
CA ARG A 320 -20.48 36.53 25.27
C ARG A 320 -19.22 35.69 25.09
N TYR A 321 -18.82 34.99 26.13
CA TYR A 321 -17.65 34.11 26.16
C TYR A 321 -18.08 32.67 26.37
N ILE A 322 -17.54 31.77 25.57
CA ILE A 322 -17.95 30.37 25.52
C ILE A 322 -16.71 29.50 25.77
N PRO A 323 -16.73 28.56 26.73
CA PRO A 323 -15.69 27.55 26.90
C PRO A 323 -15.44 26.80 25.58
N LEU A 324 -14.17 26.59 25.19
CA LEU A 324 -13.89 25.96 23.90
C LEU A 324 -14.37 24.50 23.83
N GLU A 325 -14.32 23.76 24.94
CA GLU A 325 -14.84 22.40 25.04
C GLU A 325 -16.37 22.33 24.82
N VAL A 326 -17.12 23.36 25.25
CA VAL A 326 -18.55 23.48 24.98
C VAL A 326 -18.75 23.72 23.48
N ALA A 327 -18.01 24.66 22.89
CA ALA A 327 -18.10 24.93 21.46
C ALA A 327 -17.81 23.68 20.60
N PHE A 328 -16.82 22.87 20.96
CA PHE A 328 -16.55 21.59 20.29
C PHE A 328 -17.59 20.50 20.57
N HIS A 329 -18.22 20.51 21.75
CA HIS A 329 -19.33 19.62 22.05
C HIS A 329 -20.49 19.83 21.08
N TYR A 330 -20.86 21.10 20.82
CA TYR A 330 -21.88 21.43 19.83
C TYR A 330 -21.42 21.17 18.38
N GLU A 331 -20.12 21.31 18.08
CA GLU A 331 -19.58 20.94 16.75
C GLU A 331 -19.76 19.44 16.47
N HIS A 332 -19.76 18.60 17.51
CA HIS A 332 -19.79 17.16 17.39
C HIS A 332 -21.12 16.67 16.79
N GLY A 333 -21.04 15.97 15.64
CA GLY A 333 -22.22 15.43 14.96
C GLY A 333 -23.03 16.46 14.17
N ARG A 334 -22.59 17.73 14.08
CA ARG A 334 -23.26 18.80 13.34
C ARG A 334 -22.54 19.13 12.03
N PRO A 335 -23.25 19.72 11.04
CA PRO A 335 -22.62 20.19 9.80
C PRO A 335 -21.81 21.48 9.97
N TYR A 336 -21.94 22.16 11.12
CA TYR A 336 -21.29 23.45 11.37
C TYR A 336 -19.90 23.29 11.99
N ARG A 337 -19.00 24.23 11.73
CA ARG A 337 -17.60 24.21 12.19
C ARG A 337 -17.17 25.52 12.80
N LEU A 338 -16.28 25.44 13.80
CA LEU A 338 -15.70 26.63 14.45
C LEU A 338 -14.72 27.42 13.56
N ASN A 339 -14.22 26.79 12.50
CA ASN A 339 -13.20 27.35 11.62
C ASN A 339 -13.63 27.41 10.14
N ASP A 340 -14.93 27.55 9.88
CA ASP A 340 -15.42 27.90 8.55
C ASP A 340 -16.58 28.91 8.62
N ARG A 341 -17.18 29.19 7.45
CA ARG A 341 -18.29 30.15 7.28
C ARG A 341 -19.56 29.84 8.07
N THR A 342 -19.68 28.64 8.64
CA THR A 342 -20.85 28.20 9.42
C THR A 342 -20.69 28.44 10.92
N ARG A 343 -19.56 29.00 11.34
CA ARG A 343 -19.25 29.30 12.74
C ARG A 343 -20.38 30.04 13.46
N ASP A 344 -20.94 31.09 12.86
CA ASP A 344 -22.01 31.86 13.52
C ASP A 344 -23.30 31.04 13.72
N GLN A 345 -23.58 30.10 12.82
CA GLN A 345 -24.71 29.17 12.96
C GLN A 345 -24.47 28.22 14.14
N LEU A 346 -23.25 27.71 14.28
CA LEU A 346 -22.86 26.87 15.42
C LEU A 346 -23.00 27.62 16.75
N LEU A 347 -22.46 28.85 16.81
CA LEU A 347 -22.45 29.64 18.05
C LEU A 347 -23.85 30.08 18.47
N ALA A 348 -24.78 30.25 17.52
CA ALA A 348 -26.18 30.57 17.81
C ALA A 348 -26.99 29.38 18.38
N GLU A 349 -26.51 28.14 18.21
CA GLU A 349 -27.16 26.94 18.77
C GLU A 349 -26.77 26.66 20.23
N ILE A 350 -25.73 27.32 20.74
CA ILE A 350 -25.22 27.10 22.10
C ILE A 350 -26.19 27.71 23.11
N ASP A 351 -26.57 26.94 24.13
CA ASP A 351 -27.47 27.36 25.19
C ASP A 351 -26.91 28.63 25.89
N GLU A 352 -27.78 29.62 26.15
CA GLU A 352 -27.38 30.85 26.81
C GLU A 352 -26.82 30.61 28.22
N MET A 353 -27.24 29.53 28.89
CA MET A 353 -26.75 29.12 30.20
C MET A 353 -25.30 28.62 30.18
N GLU A 354 -24.77 28.28 29.01
CA GLU A 354 -23.36 27.88 28.82
C GLU A 354 -22.46 29.06 28.40
N CYS A 355 -23.06 30.25 28.25
CA CYS A 355 -22.36 31.48 27.89
C CYS A 355 -22.08 32.35 29.11
N PHE A 356 -20.93 33.01 29.11
CA PHE A 356 -20.50 33.95 30.16
C PHE A 356 -20.54 35.39 29.63
N ALA A 357 -20.92 36.35 30.47
CA ALA A 357 -20.97 37.76 30.09
C ALA A 357 -19.58 38.43 30.05
N GLU A 358 -18.64 37.91 30.85
CA GLU A 358 -17.27 38.39 30.98
C GLU A 358 -16.28 37.28 30.57
N PRO A 359 -15.03 37.63 30.20
CA PRO A 359 -14.00 36.63 29.92
C PRO A 359 -13.84 35.66 31.09
N ILE A 360 -13.82 34.36 30.79
CA ILE A 360 -13.62 33.33 31.80
C ILE A 360 -12.17 33.40 32.29
N GLU A 361 -12.01 33.46 33.62
CA GLU A 361 -10.70 33.44 34.26
C GLU A 361 -9.89 32.20 33.83
N ASP A 362 -8.58 32.36 33.76
CA ASP A 362 -7.65 31.30 33.37
C ASP A 362 -7.79 30.71 31.94
N ARG A 363 -8.62 31.31 31.08
CA ARG A 363 -8.77 30.90 29.66
C ARG A 363 -8.33 31.95 28.66
N VAL A 364 -7.73 31.54 27.54
CA VAL A 364 -7.26 32.44 26.48
C VAL A 364 -8.32 32.58 25.39
N CYS A 365 -8.61 33.81 24.97
CA CYS A 365 -9.60 34.08 23.94
C CYS A 365 -9.03 33.85 22.54
N LEU A 366 -9.66 33.01 21.72
CA LEU A 366 -9.14 32.65 20.39
C LEU A 366 -9.11 33.83 19.40
N GLU A 367 -9.97 34.85 19.57
CA GLU A 367 -9.98 36.02 18.71
C GLU A 367 -8.68 36.84 18.81
N GLU A 368 -8.05 36.86 19.99
CA GLU A 368 -6.76 37.54 20.21
C GLU A 368 -5.64 36.93 19.36
N PHE A 369 -5.69 35.60 19.14
CA PHE A 369 -4.77 34.89 18.25
C PHE A 369 -5.05 35.21 16.78
N GLY A 370 -6.32 35.28 16.39
CA GLY A 370 -6.71 35.65 15.02
C GLY A 370 -6.13 37.01 14.62
N ASP A 371 -6.22 37.99 15.51
CA ASP A 371 -5.62 39.31 15.31
C ASP A 371 -4.09 39.29 15.32
N TRP A 372 -3.48 38.40 16.10
CA TRP A 372 -2.03 38.22 16.05
C TRP A 372 -1.57 37.64 14.71
N PHE A 373 -2.17 36.54 14.26
CA PHE A 373 -1.81 35.90 12.99
C PHE A 373 -1.97 36.87 11.82
N ARG A 374 -3.07 37.65 11.77
CA ARG A 374 -3.29 38.69 10.75
C ARG A 374 -2.20 39.78 10.76
N ARG A 375 -1.78 40.23 11.95
CA ARG A 375 -0.71 41.24 12.10
C ARG A 375 0.64 40.71 11.65
N GLN A 376 0.93 39.43 11.91
CA GLN A 376 2.20 38.81 11.49
C GLN A 376 2.25 38.56 9.99
N THR A 377 1.16 38.15 9.33
CA THR A 377 1.14 37.96 7.86
C THR A 377 1.41 39.27 7.10
N SER A 378 1.11 40.43 7.71
CA SER A 378 1.37 41.76 7.13
C SER A 378 2.81 42.25 7.28
N ARG A 379 3.61 41.64 8.17
CA ARG A 379 5.07 41.82 8.22
C ARG A 379 5.69 40.71 7.38
N ALA A 380 6.60 41.03 6.48
CA ALA A 380 7.30 40.02 5.66
C ALA A 380 8.29 39.20 6.52
N GLY A 381 7.76 38.38 7.41
CA GLY A 381 8.48 37.53 8.34
C GLY A 381 7.54 36.51 8.96
N SER A 382 7.95 35.25 8.95
CA SER A 382 7.27 34.19 9.70
C SER A 382 7.32 34.54 11.19
N GLY A 383 6.21 34.98 11.78
CA GLY A 383 6.10 35.10 13.23
C GLY A 383 6.46 33.76 13.87
N SER A 384 7.54 33.73 14.65
CA SER A 384 7.97 32.50 15.32
C SER A 384 6.89 32.06 16.30
N VAL A 385 6.70 30.75 16.47
CA VAL A 385 5.95 30.17 17.59
C VAL A 385 6.44 30.77 18.93
N ASP A 386 7.72 31.15 19.02
CA ASP A 386 8.31 31.81 20.18
C ASP A 386 7.77 33.22 20.43
N GLU A 387 7.36 33.96 19.38
CA GLU A 387 6.71 35.27 19.55
C GLU A 387 5.26 35.12 20.00
N LEU A 388 4.57 34.10 19.49
CA LEU A 388 3.23 33.75 19.98
C LEU A 388 3.29 33.33 21.46
N ALA A 389 4.31 32.58 21.86
CA ALA A 389 4.54 32.21 23.25
C ALA A 389 4.78 33.42 24.17
N ARG A 390 5.38 34.52 23.68
CA ARG A 390 5.60 35.77 24.44
C ARG A 390 4.34 36.62 24.61
N LEU A 391 3.41 36.59 23.66
CA LEU A 391 2.10 37.24 23.83
C LEU A 391 1.22 36.54 24.86
N MET A 392 1.55 35.29 25.12
CA MET A 392 0.88 34.42 26.05
C MET A 392 1.50 34.48 27.45
N ASP A 393 2.23 35.55 27.83
CA ASP A 393 2.86 35.76 29.15
C ASP A 393 1.80 35.91 30.27
N CYS A 394 1.13 34.80 30.54
CA CYS A 394 0.07 34.63 31.51
C CYS A 394 0.46 33.43 32.38
N GLN A 395 0.20 33.52 33.68
CA GLN A 395 0.62 32.58 34.74
C GLN A 395 -0.02 31.16 34.65
N ARG A 396 -0.04 30.54 33.47
CA ARG A 396 -0.83 29.33 33.19
C ARG A 396 0.11 28.18 32.81
N SER A 397 0.25 27.24 33.74
CA SER A 397 1.27 26.17 33.78
C SER A 397 1.37 25.24 32.56
N ARG A 398 0.43 25.26 31.61
CA ARG A 398 0.39 24.34 30.44
C ARG A 398 0.80 24.97 29.11
N LEU A 399 0.93 26.29 29.03
CA LEU A 399 1.12 27.02 27.77
C LEU A 399 2.37 26.63 26.97
N PRO A 400 3.55 26.46 27.59
CA PRO A 400 4.74 26.01 26.87
C PRO A 400 4.54 24.63 26.21
N GLN A 401 3.77 23.74 26.84
CA GLN A 401 3.46 22.43 26.26
C GLN A 401 2.51 22.55 25.07
N VAL A 402 1.47 23.38 25.18
CA VAL A 402 0.54 23.67 24.06
C VAL A 402 1.31 24.15 22.82
N MET A 403 2.28 25.04 23.01
CA MET A 403 3.07 25.61 21.91
C MET A 403 4.01 24.60 21.26
N ARG A 404 4.64 23.73 22.06
CA ARG A 404 5.42 22.60 21.53
C ARG A 404 4.55 21.67 20.68
N ASP A 405 3.37 21.33 21.18
CA ASP A 405 2.47 20.41 20.48
C ASP A 405 1.83 21.03 19.24
N LEU A 406 1.55 22.33 19.26
CA LEU A 406 1.11 23.07 18.08
C LEU A 406 2.19 23.06 17.00
N THR A 407 3.46 23.27 17.37
CA THR A 407 4.59 23.19 16.42
C THR A 407 4.68 21.80 15.81
N ALA A 408 4.61 20.76 16.64
CA ALA A 408 4.59 19.38 16.19
C ALA A 408 3.33 19.05 15.36
N PHE A 409 2.21 19.74 15.59
CA PHE A 409 1.00 19.61 14.77
C PHE A 409 1.14 20.28 13.40
N LEU A 410 1.82 21.42 13.31
CA LEU A 410 2.00 22.17 12.07
C LEU A 410 3.11 21.60 11.17
N LYS A 411 4.08 20.87 11.75
CA LYS A 411 5.22 20.34 11.03
C LYS A 411 5.50 18.89 11.38
N ILE A 412 5.57 18.03 10.35
CA ILE A 412 6.13 16.67 10.46
C ILE A 412 7.45 16.64 9.68
N GLU A 413 8.50 16.13 10.32
CA GLU A 413 9.78 15.85 9.68
C GLU A 413 9.87 14.34 9.39
N PRO A 414 9.65 13.92 8.13
CA PRO A 414 9.67 12.50 7.79
C PRO A 414 11.11 11.96 7.84
N ARG A 415 11.27 10.74 8.33
CA ARG A 415 12.56 10.04 8.34
C ARG A 415 12.75 9.29 7.02
N LEU A 416 13.30 9.98 6.03
CA LEU A 416 13.52 9.45 4.67
C LEU A 416 14.93 8.83 4.52
N PRO A 417 15.16 7.94 3.53
CA PRO A 417 16.50 7.45 3.19
C PRO A 417 17.47 8.61 2.90
N ASP A 418 18.61 8.67 3.60
CA ASP A 418 19.56 9.78 3.43
C ASP A 418 20.33 9.65 2.09
N PRO A 419 20.15 10.58 1.13
CA PRO A 419 20.83 10.50 -0.15
C PRO A 419 22.35 10.67 -0.03
N ARG A 420 22.86 11.32 1.04
CA ARG A 420 24.30 11.52 1.26
C ARG A 420 25.03 10.20 1.52
N CYS A 421 24.31 9.18 1.96
CA CYS A 421 24.84 7.84 2.22
C CYS A 421 24.62 6.89 1.02
N LYS A 422 24.16 7.40 -0.14
CA LYS A 422 23.86 6.59 -1.31
C LYS A 422 24.81 6.85 -2.47
N ARG A 423 25.01 5.81 -3.27
CA ARG A 423 25.61 5.88 -4.60
C ARG A 423 24.50 5.82 -5.63
N PHE A 424 24.24 6.94 -6.30
CA PHE A 424 23.25 7.02 -7.36
C PHE A 424 23.77 6.35 -8.63
N VAL A 425 22.95 5.47 -9.22
CA VAL A 425 23.25 4.77 -10.47
C VAL A 425 22.08 4.99 -11.43
N THR A 426 22.31 5.77 -12.48
CA THR A 426 21.29 6.05 -13.49
C THR A 426 20.88 4.78 -14.21
N ARG A 427 19.57 4.56 -14.32
CA ARG A 427 18.95 3.50 -15.11
C ARG A 427 17.97 4.11 -16.12
N SER A 428 17.66 3.37 -17.18
CA SER A 428 16.59 3.76 -18.11
C SER A 428 15.26 3.81 -17.38
N ALA A 429 14.59 4.95 -17.40
CA ALA A 429 13.29 5.11 -16.76
C ALA A 429 12.20 4.37 -17.52
N ILE A 430 11.06 4.12 -16.86
CA ILE A 430 9.87 3.61 -17.54
C ILE A 430 9.22 4.75 -18.33
N GLU A 431 9.23 4.67 -19.66
CA GLU A 431 8.76 5.71 -20.58
C GLU A 431 7.39 5.39 -21.17
N ILE A 432 6.36 5.48 -20.32
CA ILE A 432 4.95 5.34 -20.70
C ILE A 432 4.15 6.58 -20.31
N ASP A 433 3.13 6.88 -21.11
CA ASP A 433 2.29 8.08 -20.96
C ASP A 433 0.81 7.70 -20.76
N PRO A 434 0.03 8.44 -19.95
CA PRO A 434 -1.38 8.12 -19.73
C PRO A 434 -2.28 8.15 -20.99
N ASP A 435 -1.86 8.84 -22.05
CA ASP A 435 -2.59 8.90 -23.32
C ASP A 435 -2.38 7.67 -24.20
N MET A 436 -1.38 6.83 -23.90
CA MET A 436 -1.17 5.55 -24.58
C MET A 436 -2.31 4.57 -24.30
N SER A 437 -2.55 3.67 -25.25
CA SER A 437 -3.37 2.47 -25.05
C SER A 437 -2.66 1.44 -24.17
N ARG A 438 -3.42 0.46 -23.68
CA ARG A 438 -2.86 -0.65 -22.90
C ARG A 438 -1.82 -1.42 -23.71
N GLU A 439 -2.14 -1.70 -24.97
CA GLU A 439 -1.30 -2.48 -25.88
C GLU A 439 0.03 -1.75 -26.14
N GLU A 440 -0.01 -0.45 -26.44
CA GLU A 440 1.21 0.37 -26.60
C GLU A 440 2.08 0.39 -25.33
N ILE A 441 1.45 0.42 -24.15
CA ILE A 441 2.16 0.37 -22.87
C ILE A 441 2.83 -0.99 -22.68
N VAL A 442 2.11 -2.09 -22.91
CA VAL A 442 2.66 -3.45 -22.79
C VAL A 442 3.84 -3.62 -23.74
N ASP A 443 3.69 -3.21 -25.01
CA ASP A 443 4.75 -3.27 -26.01
C ASP A 443 5.99 -2.48 -25.58
N ARG A 444 5.82 -1.26 -25.02
CA ARG A 444 6.94 -0.47 -24.50
C ARG A 444 7.62 -1.12 -23.32
N LEU A 445 6.86 -1.70 -22.40
CA LEU A 445 7.42 -2.40 -21.24
C LEU A 445 8.17 -3.65 -21.68
N GLU A 446 7.65 -4.40 -22.65
CA GLU A 446 8.30 -5.58 -23.22
C GLU A 446 9.65 -5.23 -23.85
N ASN A 447 9.69 -4.16 -24.64
CA ASN A 447 10.94 -3.64 -25.23
C ASN A 447 11.94 -3.12 -24.18
N ALA A 448 11.47 -2.72 -23.00
CA ALA A 448 12.31 -2.20 -21.92
C ALA A 448 12.91 -3.31 -21.02
N ARG A 449 12.44 -4.57 -21.11
CA ARG A 449 12.81 -5.66 -20.19
C ARG A 449 14.32 -5.85 -20.06
N ALA A 450 15.05 -5.81 -21.17
CA ALA A 450 16.51 -6.01 -21.16
C ALA A 450 17.29 -4.88 -20.47
N ALA A 451 16.73 -3.66 -20.42
CA ALA A 451 17.39 -2.47 -19.88
C ALA A 451 16.87 -2.07 -18.49
N ASN A 452 15.66 -2.49 -18.12
CA ASN A 452 15.00 -2.13 -16.88
C ASN A 452 14.47 -3.37 -16.13
N ALA A 453 15.08 -3.66 -14.98
CA ALA A 453 14.73 -4.82 -14.16
C ALA A 453 13.27 -4.78 -13.65
N ALA A 454 12.74 -3.61 -13.27
CA ALA A 454 11.37 -3.50 -12.82
C ALA A 454 10.37 -3.78 -13.95
N ALA A 455 10.70 -3.38 -15.20
CA ALA A 455 9.89 -3.74 -16.36
C ALA A 455 9.89 -5.26 -16.59
N ASP A 456 11.05 -5.93 -16.53
CA ASP A 456 11.12 -7.38 -16.69
C ASP A 456 10.38 -8.13 -15.57
N LEU A 457 10.65 -7.79 -14.32
CA LEU A 457 9.98 -8.37 -13.15
C LEU A 457 8.46 -8.15 -13.18
N ALA A 458 7.97 -7.07 -13.81
CA ALA A 458 6.54 -6.83 -13.97
C ALA A 458 5.85 -7.92 -14.80
N PHE A 459 6.52 -8.52 -15.79
CA PHE A 459 5.95 -9.63 -16.56
C PHE A 459 5.84 -10.92 -15.73
N TYR A 460 6.78 -11.13 -14.81
CA TYR A 460 6.72 -12.24 -13.85
C TYR A 460 5.63 -12.02 -12.79
N ALA A 461 5.44 -10.78 -12.32
CA ALA A 461 4.32 -10.39 -11.46
C ALA A 461 2.97 -10.45 -12.17
N PHE A 462 2.94 -10.13 -13.46
CA PHE A 462 1.77 -10.26 -14.34
C PHE A 462 1.46 -11.71 -14.71
N ARG A 463 2.47 -12.60 -14.59
CA ARG A 463 2.41 -14.05 -14.72
C ARG A 463 2.03 -14.57 -16.10
N ASP A 464 2.37 -13.85 -17.17
CA ASP A 464 2.17 -14.35 -18.53
C ASP A 464 3.26 -15.35 -18.93
N LEU A 465 2.92 -16.64 -18.86
CA LEU A 465 3.87 -17.73 -19.12
C LEU A 465 4.06 -18.06 -20.60
N SER A 466 3.41 -17.32 -21.51
CA SER A 466 3.72 -17.41 -22.94
C SER A 466 5.01 -16.68 -23.32
N ILE A 467 5.40 -15.69 -22.50
CA ILE A 467 6.54 -14.78 -22.73
C ILE A 467 7.51 -14.73 -21.53
N CYS A 468 7.26 -15.53 -20.50
CA CYS A 468 8.12 -15.70 -19.35
C CYS A 468 8.60 -17.15 -19.26
N ASP A 469 9.82 -17.31 -18.78
CA ASP A 469 10.35 -18.63 -18.43
C ASP A 469 9.61 -19.17 -17.18
N TRP A 470 9.29 -20.47 -17.21
CA TRP A 470 8.45 -21.14 -16.22
C TRP A 470 9.15 -21.40 -14.88
N ARG A 471 10.49 -21.43 -14.84
CA ARG A 471 11.25 -21.86 -13.64
C ARG A 471 10.97 -21.00 -12.40
N PRO A 472 10.92 -19.66 -12.48
CA PRO A 472 10.60 -18.84 -11.32
C PRO A 472 9.17 -19.05 -10.83
N PHE A 473 8.21 -19.19 -11.77
CA PHE A 473 6.83 -19.50 -11.44
C PHE A 473 6.69 -20.85 -10.74
N LEU A 474 7.40 -21.87 -11.24
CA LEU A 474 7.39 -23.21 -10.67
C LEU A 474 8.02 -23.22 -9.28
N LYS A 475 9.17 -22.56 -9.10
CA LYS A 475 9.82 -22.39 -7.80
C LYS A 475 8.89 -21.72 -6.78
N ALA A 476 8.20 -20.65 -7.20
CA ALA A 476 7.17 -20.02 -6.37
C ALA A 476 6.05 -21.00 -6.00
N ALA A 477 5.52 -21.71 -7.00
CA ALA A 477 4.42 -22.67 -6.83
C ALA A 477 4.73 -23.71 -5.75
N VAL A 478 5.93 -24.30 -5.78
CA VAL A 478 6.23 -25.46 -4.93
C VAL A 478 6.92 -25.14 -3.60
N GLU A 479 7.38 -23.91 -3.39
CA GLU A 479 8.09 -23.55 -2.15
C GLU A 479 7.27 -22.61 -1.25
N ARG A 480 6.30 -21.89 -1.80
CA ARG A 480 5.66 -20.73 -1.15
C ARG A 480 4.14 -20.78 -1.18
N ASN A 481 3.54 -21.96 -1.24
CA ASN A 481 2.09 -22.12 -1.18
C ASN A 481 1.64 -23.03 -0.02
N PRO A 482 1.75 -22.56 1.24
CA PRO A 482 1.44 -23.39 2.40
C PRO A 482 -0.05 -23.70 2.58
N VAL A 483 -0.96 -22.88 2.05
CA VAL A 483 -2.40 -22.98 2.35
C VAL A 483 -3.02 -24.20 1.67
N ILE A 484 -2.64 -24.50 0.43
CA ILE A 484 -3.10 -25.72 -0.25
C ILE A 484 -2.60 -26.99 0.47
N LEU A 485 -1.37 -26.96 0.99
CA LEU A 485 -0.77 -28.09 1.71
C LEU A 485 -1.48 -28.33 3.04
N GLU A 486 -1.71 -27.26 3.81
CA GLU A 486 -2.47 -27.32 5.07
C GLU A 486 -3.91 -27.76 4.83
N GLY A 487 -4.57 -27.14 3.85
CA GLY A 487 -5.96 -27.40 3.51
C GLY A 487 -6.23 -28.82 3.00
N THR A 488 -5.21 -29.49 2.46
CA THR A 488 -5.31 -30.88 2.00
C THR A 488 -4.66 -31.87 2.97
N ALA A 489 -4.15 -31.45 4.14
CA ALA A 489 -3.37 -32.32 5.03
C ALA A 489 -4.10 -33.62 5.42
N ASP A 490 -5.43 -33.54 5.65
CA ASP A 490 -6.26 -34.68 6.05
C ASP A 490 -6.88 -35.45 4.88
N MET A 491 -6.60 -35.05 3.63
CA MET A 491 -7.11 -35.70 2.43
C MET A 491 -6.14 -36.76 1.91
N SER A 492 -6.63 -37.90 1.45
CA SER A 492 -5.87 -38.81 0.58
C SER A 492 -5.55 -38.17 -0.77
N ASP A 493 -4.65 -38.77 -1.56
CA ASP A 493 -4.34 -38.28 -2.92
C ASP A 493 -5.60 -38.28 -3.81
N GLN A 494 -6.43 -39.31 -3.69
CA GLN A 494 -7.67 -39.41 -4.46
C GLN A 494 -8.71 -38.36 -4.03
N GLU A 495 -8.79 -38.03 -2.74
CA GLU A 495 -9.67 -36.97 -2.25
C GLU A 495 -9.20 -35.59 -2.71
N ALA A 496 -7.89 -35.31 -2.65
CA ALA A 496 -7.30 -34.08 -3.19
C ALA A 496 -7.57 -33.94 -4.70
N PHE A 497 -7.41 -35.01 -5.48
CA PHE A 497 -7.75 -35.00 -6.91
C PHE A 497 -9.24 -34.76 -7.14
N SER A 498 -10.10 -35.46 -6.40
CA SER A 498 -11.56 -35.30 -6.49
C SER A 498 -11.99 -33.87 -6.16
N TRP A 499 -11.34 -33.25 -5.17
CA TRP A 499 -11.55 -31.84 -4.83
C TRP A 499 -11.14 -30.91 -5.97
N LEU A 500 -9.95 -31.10 -6.58
CA LEU A 500 -9.50 -30.32 -7.74
C LEU A 500 -10.44 -30.47 -8.94
N CYS A 501 -11.02 -31.65 -9.16
CA CYS A 501 -12.03 -31.86 -10.19
C CYS A 501 -13.37 -31.17 -9.88
N SER A 502 -13.68 -30.96 -8.59
CA SER A 502 -14.96 -30.37 -8.16
C SER A 502 -15.02 -28.84 -8.31
N ILE A 503 -13.87 -28.15 -8.30
CA ILE A 503 -13.83 -26.69 -8.46
C ILE A 503 -13.97 -26.30 -9.95
N PRO A 504 -14.52 -25.12 -10.28
CA PRO A 504 -14.68 -24.69 -11.66
C PRO A 504 -13.35 -24.59 -12.43
N ASP A 505 -13.37 -24.97 -13.71
CA ASP A 505 -12.27 -24.79 -14.68
C ASP A 505 -12.15 -23.32 -15.13
N GLU A 506 -12.05 -22.40 -14.17
CA GLU A 506 -12.01 -20.96 -14.41
C GLU A 506 -10.94 -20.29 -13.55
N SER A 507 -9.86 -19.85 -14.21
CA SER A 507 -8.78 -19.09 -13.57
C SER A 507 -9.22 -17.69 -13.15
N ILE A 508 -8.58 -17.14 -12.12
CA ILE A 508 -8.69 -15.72 -11.76
C ILE A 508 -7.92 -14.80 -12.72
N TYR A 509 -6.99 -15.37 -13.49
CA TYR A 509 -6.22 -14.72 -14.53
C TYR A 509 -6.75 -15.10 -15.93
N ASP A 510 -6.75 -14.15 -16.86
CA ASP A 510 -7.16 -14.39 -18.26
C ASP A 510 -5.97 -14.83 -19.14
N GLY A 511 -6.29 -15.27 -20.37
CA GLY A 511 -5.29 -15.65 -21.36
C GLY A 511 -4.31 -16.71 -20.86
N THR A 512 -3.03 -16.48 -21.11
CA THR A 512 -1.89 -17.34 -20.77
C THR A 512 -1.33 -17.10 -19.37
N ARG A 513 -2.02 -16.29 -18.56
CA ARG A 513 -1.59 -15.92 -17.20
C ARG A 513 -2.10 -16.92 -16.17
N LEU A 514 -1.32 -17.27 -15.15
CA LEU A 514 -1.68 -18.35 -14.21
C LEU A 514 -1.79 -17.91 -12.75
N ALA A 515 -2.73 -18.53 -12.04
CA ALA A 515 -2.85 -18.50 -10.59
C ALA A 515 -1.85 -19.44 -9.91
N GLN A 516 -1.40 -19.05 -8.71
CA GLN A 516 -0.58 -19.87 -7.83
C GLN A 516 -1.45 -20.85 -7.01
N PRO A 517 -0.90 -21.97 -6.51
CA PRO A 517 -1.68 -22.98 -5.79
C PRO A 517 -2.53 -22.45 -4.63
N ASP A 518 -2.02 -21.54 -3.81
CA ASP A 518 -2.81 -20.95 -2.70
C ASP A 518 -3.98 -20.11 -3.20
N GLU A 519 -3.85 -19.46 -4.36
CA GLU A 519 -4.94 -18.68 -4.96
C GLU A 519 -6.04 -19.61 -5.48
N VAL A 520 -5.67 -20.74 -6.09
CA VAL A 520 -6.64 -21.77 -6.51
C VAL A 520 -7.40 -22.32 -5.31
N TRP A 521 -6.69 -22.59 -4.21
CA TRP A 521 -7.29 -23.02 -2.95
C TRP A 521 -8.22 -21.98 -2.35
N ASN A 522 -7.73 -20.76 -2.13
CA ASN A 522 -8.45 -19.69 -1.47
C ASN A 522 -9.70 -19.24 -2.23
N PHE A 523 -9.61 -19.16 -3.56
CA PHE A 523 -10.70 -18.69 -4.41
C PHE A 523 -11.51 -19.83 -5.03
N LYS A 524 -11.13 -21.09 -4.75
CA LYS A 524 -11.82 -22.33 -5.14
C LYS A 524 -12.13 -22.40 -6.63
N ARG A 525 -11.15 -22.03 -7.45
CA ARG A 525 -11.28 -21.97 -8.91
C ARG A 525 -9.91 -21.96 -9.56
N GLY A 526 -9.78 -22.64 -10.69
CA GLY A 526 -8.53 -22.65 -11.44
C GLY A 526 -8.69 -23.38 -12.76
N ASP A 527 -7.91 -22.98 -13.76
CA ASP A 527 -7.78 -23.72 -15.02
C ASP A 527 -7.05 -25.06 -14.81
N GLY A 528 -7.18 -26.00 -15.75
CA GLY A 528 -6.49 -27.29 -15.69
C GLY A 528 -4.98 -27.21 -15.49
N VAL A 529 -4.27 -26.21 -16.05
CA VAL A 529 -2.83 -26.03 -15.76
C VAL A 529 -2.59 -25.71 -14.29
N GLU A 530 -3.43 -24.84 -13.72
CA GLU A 530 -3.32 -24.40 -12.33
C GLU A 530 -3.68 -25.54 -11.37
N LYS A 531 -4.68 -26.36 -11.72
CA LYS A 531 -5.02 -27.59 -11.00
C LYS A 531 -3.87 -28.61 -11.02
N ALA A 532 -3.22 -28.78 -12.18
CA ALA A 532 -2.06 -29.65 -12.30
C ALA A 532 -0.87 -29.16 -11.44
N LEU A 533 -0.66 -27.85 -11.36
CA LEU A 533 0.34 -27.25 -10.47
C LEU A 533 -0.01 -27.46 -8.98
N CYS A 534 -1.28 -27.30 -8.59
CA CYS A 534 -1.74 -27.59 -7.22
C CYS A 534 -1.50 -29.06 -6.86
N ALA A 535 -1.91 -29.97 -7.75
CA ALA A 535 -1.67 -31.39 -7.59
C ALA A 535 -0.18 -31.70 -7.46
N ALA A 536 0.66 -31.08 -8.29
CA ALA A 536 2.09 -31.32 -8.24
C ALA A 536 2.73 -30.86 -6.91
N ASP A 537 2.31 -29.71 -6.38
CA ASP A 537 2.77 -29.22 -5.08
C ASP A 537 2.40 -30.19 -3.94
N VAL A 538 1.13 -30.62 -3.90
CA VAL A 538 0.63 -31.60 -2.91
C VAL A 538 1.37 -32.94 -3.02
N LEU A 539 1.51 -33.48 -4.23
CA LEU A 539 2.14 -34.78 -4.46
C LEU A 539 3.62 -34.77 -4.11
N ARG A 540 4.34 -33.70 -4.47
CA ARG A 540 5.75 -33.53 -4.11
C ARG A 540 5.92 -33.50 -2.59
N HIS A 541 5.04 -32.79 -1.89
CA HIS A 541 5.08 -32.72 -0.43
C HIS A 541 4.81 -34.07 0.24
N ARG A 542 3.85 -34.85 -0.26
CA ARG A 542 3.45 -36.14 0.32
C ARG A 542 4.39 -37.30 -0.03
N HIS A 543 5.00 -37.25 -1.21
CA HIS A 543 5.84 -38.34 -1.73
C HIS A 543 7.28 -37.85 -1.97
N PRO A 544 8.01 -37.50 -0.90
CA PRO A 544 9.37 -36.98 -1.04
C PRO A 544 10.28 -37.99 -1.75
N GLY A 545 11.10 -37.49 -2.68
CA GLY A 545 12.01 -38.30 -3.50
C GLY A 545 11.36 -38.98 -4.72
N LYS A 546 10.06 -38.78 -4.97
CA LYS A 546 9.42 -39.16 -6.24
C LYS A 546 9.39 -37.96 -7.18
N ALA A 547 9.79 -38.20 -8.43
CA ALA A 547 9.71 -37.16 -9.46
C ALA A 547 8.24 -36.91 -9.81
N VAL A 548 7.85 -35.64 -9.82
CA VAL A 548 6.54 -35.21 -10.29
C VAL A 548 6.73 -34.43 -11.59
N MET A 549 6.05 -34.84 -12.64
CA MET A 549 6.12 -34.24 -13.96
C MET A 549 4.78 -33.62 -14.33
N ILE A 550 4.81 -32.43 -14.92
CA ILE A 550 3.63 -31.78 -15.49
C ILE A 550 3.85 -31.63 -16.99
N THR A 551 2.93 -32.17 -17.78
CA THR A 551 2.89 -31.98 -19.23
C THR A 551 1.71 -31.07 -19.56
N VAL A 552 2.01 -29.86 -20.01
CA VAL A 552 1.03 -28.86 -20.41
C VAL A 552 0.87 -28.91 -21.92
N MET A 553 -0.36 -29.12 -22.37
CA MET A 553 -0.80 -29.08 -23.76
C MET A 553 -1.85 -27.97 -23.94
N PRO A 554 -2.12 -27.51 -25.17
CA PRO A 554 -3.02 -26.37 -25.40
C PRO A 554 -4.42 -26.51 -24.79
N ASP A 555 -4.94 -27.75 -24.70
CA ASP A 555 -6.30 -28.08 -24.28
C ASP A 555 -6.37 -28.88 -22.97
N ARG A 556 -5.23 -29.29 -22.40
CA ARG A 556 -5.17 -30.09 -21.16
C ARG A 556 -3.82 -30.00 -20.47
N ALA A 557 -3.81 -30.29 -19.17
CA ALA A 557 -2.59 -30.49 -18.40
C ALA A 557 -2.62 -31.85 -17.71
N VAL A 558 -1.49 -32.54 -17.72
CA VAL A 558 -1.33 -33.87 -17.11
C VAL A 558 -0.26 -33.77 -16.04
N VAL A 559 -0.56 -34.27 -14.84
CA VAL A 559 0.41 -34.42 -13.75
C VAL A 559 0.64 -35.90 -13.47
N GLU A 560 1.91 -36.29 -13.41
CA GLU A 560 2.33 -37.66 -13.17
C GLU A 560 3.32 -37.71 -12.01
N CYS A 561 3.04 -38.54 -11.01
CA CYS A 561 3.98 -38.85 -9.93
C CYS A 561 4.54 -40.25 -10.16
N ALA A 562 5.87 -40.35 -10.29
CA ALA A 562 6.56 -41.52 -10.81
C ALA A 562 6.16 -42.83 -10.12
N GLY A 563 5.43 -43.69 -10.85
CA GLY A 563 4.98 -45.01 -10.39
C GLY A 563 3.86 -44.99 -9.35
N ILE A 564 3.21 -43.84 -9.14
CA ILE A 564 2.14 -43.67 -8.16
C ILE A 564 0.81 -43.39 -8.87
N LEU A 565 0.74 -42.30 -9.62
CA LEU A 565 -0.52 -41.84 -10.21
C LEU A 565 -0.30 -40.91 -11.40
N LYS A 566 -1.36 -40.77 -12.19
CA LYS A 566 -1.46 -39.88 -13.33
C LYS A 566 -2.83 -39.24 -13.36
N TRP A 567 -2.88 -37.91 -13.38
CA TRP A 567 -4.10 -37.13 -13.39
C TRP A 567 -4.12 -36.18 -14.57
N GLU A 568 -5.32 -35.92 -15.10
CA GLU A 568 -5.53 -35.08 -16.27
C GLU A 568 -6.61 -34.04 -15.98
N PHE A 569 -6.37 -32.81 -16.42
CA PHE A 569 -7.28 -31.68 -16.28
C PHE A 569 -7.46 -30.98 -17.63
N VAL A 570 -8.68 -30.59 -17.95
CA VAL A 570 -8.97 -29.78 -19.15
C VAL A 570 -8.45 -28.36 -18.96
N SER A 571 -7.78 -27.80 -19.96
CA SER A 571 -7.24 -26.44 -19.93
C SER A 571 -7.75 -25.61 -21.09
N ARG A 572 -7.86 -24.30 -20.86
CA ARG A 572 -8.18 -23.28 -21.86
C ARG A 572 -7.08 -22.22 -22.00
N LYS A 573 -5.92 -22.44 -21.39
CA LYS A 573 -4.79 -21.47 -21.39
C LYS A 573 -4.04 -21.44 -22.72
N GLY A 574 -4.14 -22.49 -23.55
CA GLY A 574 -3.43 -22.56 -24.82
C GLY A 574 -1.90 -22.63 -24.68
N LEU A 575 -1.40 -22.98 -23.49
CA LEU A 575 0.02 -23.07 -23.18
C LEU A 575 0.59 -24.43 -23.57
N GLN A 576 1.92 -24.51 -23.69
CA GLN A 576 2.64 -25.76 -23.90
C GLN A 576 3.95 -25.74 -23.12
N ALA A 577 4.18 -26.76 -22.30
CA ALA A 577 5.40 -26.89 -21.50
C ALA A 577 5.57 -28.32 -20.97
N GLU A 578 6.81 -28.73 -20.73
CA GLU A 578 7.13 -29.90 -19.92
C GLU A 578 7.90 -29.42 -18.69
N LEU A 579 7.36 -29.73 -17.51
CA LEU A 579 7.88 -29.23 -16.24
C LEU A 579 8.23 -30.41 -15.34
N ILE A 580 9.41 -30.36 -14.75
CA ILE A 580 9.85 -31.32 -13.75
C ILE A 580 9.85 -30.62 -12.41
N VAL A 581 9.02 -31.10 -11.49
CA VAL A 581 9.01 -30.72 -10.09
C VAL A 581 9.93 -31.68 -9.35
N ALA A 582 11.16 -31.23 -9.06
CA ALA A 582 12.11 -32.01 -8.29
C ALA A 582 11.60 -32.19 -6.84
N GLY A 583 11.65 -33.44 -6.35
CA GLY A 583 11.31 -33.82 -4.98
C GLY A 583 12.13 -33.07 -3.96
#